data_AF-A0A1I4CS98-F1
#
_entry.id   AF-A0A1I4CS98-F1
#
_cell.length_a   1.000
_cell.length_b   1.000
_cell.length_c   1.000
_cell.angle_alpha   90.00
_cell.angle_beta   90.00
_cell.angle_gamma   90.00
#
_symmetry.space_group_name_H-M   'P 1'
#
loop_
_entity.id
_entity.type
_entity.pdbx_description
1 polymer ?
#
loop_
_entity_poly.entity_id
_entity_poly.type
_entity_poly.pdbx_seq_one_letter_code
_entity_poly.pdbx_strand_id
1 'polypeptide(L)'
;MKVIYFFAMISALFLFSGKTVAQAITYQGFECLSATNTNDPTPTNIPAVSRFEVIEVLDGGIVRLILSGGLPRFVNDGQSVCIDRDTAIGFAGIPEAVGSGGLPFRLESIEATGYFNGQDLLISVNSIYTDLSASRGTFSSFRTSRIQPVSNILIFDYLAKTNSFVLDKIIHNKGFTQTSGSTGSLTPFMETIIPSFGESGIFAVPLILTPPSSIVYRLDN
;
A
#
# COMPACT_ATOMS: atom_id res chain seq x y z
N MET A 1 16.71 -24.33 51.50
CA MET A 1 15.35 -24.40 50.90
C MET A 1 14.79 -23.03 50.48
N LYS A 2 15.02 -21.93 51.22
CA LYS A 2 14.51 -20.58 50.86
C LYS A 2 15.05 -19.97 49.54
N VAL A 3 16.28 -20.32 49.12
CA VAL A 3 16.92 -19.77 47.91
C VAL A 3 16.36 -20.38 46.61
N ILE A 4 15.85 -21.62 46.66
CA ILE A 4 15.31 -22.33 45.49
C ILE A 4 13.96 -21.73 45.07
N TYR A 5 13.13 -21.30 46.02
CA TYR A 5 11.85 -20.63 45.73
C TYR A 5 12.03 -19.25 45.09
N PHE A 6 13.11 -18.54 45.42
CA PHE A 6 13.39 -17.22 44.84
C PHE A 6 13.76 -17.31 43.36
N PHE A 7 14.56 -18.31 42.98
CA PHE A 7 14.90 -18.58 41.58
C PHE A 7 13.69 -19.09 40.78
N ALA A 8 12.84 -19.94 41.36
CA ALA A 8 11.62 -20.41 40.70
C ALA A 8 10.61 -19.27 40.46
N MET A 9 10.53 -18.29 41.37
CA MET A 9 9.64 -17.13 41.24
C MET A 9 10.10 -16.15 40.16
N ILE A 10 11.41 -15.93 40.01
CA ILE A 10 11.99 -15.10 38.92
C ILE A 10 11.80 -15.80 37.56
N SER A 11 11.96 -17.13 37.52
CA SER A 11 11.75 -17.93 36.29
C SER A 11 10.30 -17.89 35.80
N ALA A 12 9.33 -17.85 36.74
CA ALA A 12 7.91 -17.75 36.42
C ALA A 12 7.51 -16.36 35.88
N LEU A 13 8.18 -15.28 36.29
CA LEU A 13 7.94 -13.93 35.79
C LEU A 13 8.36 -13.74 34.33
N PHE A 14 9.36 -14.49 33.85
CA PHE A 14 9.78 -14.48 32.43
C PHE A 14 8.85 -15.28 31.50
N LEU A 15 7.97 -16.13 32.04
CA LEU A 15 7.05 -16.95 31.24
C LEU A 15 5.74 -16.22 30.88
N PHE A 16 5.47 -15.04 31.45
CA PHE A 16 4.23 -14.29 31.24
C PHE A 16 4.38 -13.01 30.38
N SER A 17 5.54 -12.74 29.78
CA SER A 17 5.71 -11.66 28.80
C SER A 17 5.37 -12.08 27.35
N GLY A 18 4.52 -13.11 27.18
CA GLY A 18 4.09 -13.66 25.90
C GLY A 18 2.86 -12.98 25.29
N LYS A 19 2.75 -11.65 25.38
CA LYS A 19 1.87 -10.89 24.48
C LYS A 19 2.76 -10.01 23.62
N THR A 20 3.19 -10.55 22.47
CA THR A 20 3.59 -9.73 21.33
C THR A 20 2.36 -8.92 20.94
N VAL A 21 2.21 -7.75 21.56
CA VAL A 21 1.23 -6.75 21.16
C VAL A 21 1.59 -6.40 19.72
N ALA A 22 0.67 -6.66 18.78
CA ALA A 22 0.86 -6.32 17.38
C ALA A 22 0.93 -4.80 17.29
N GLN A 23 2.14 -4.28 17.20
CA GLN A 23 2.39 -2.86 17.14
C GLN A 23 1.94 -2.36 15.76
N ALA A 24 1.13 -1.30 15.74
CA ALA A 24 0.66 -0.73 14.49
C ALA A 24 0.92 0.77 14.47
N ILE A 25 0.99 1.32 13.26
CA ILE A 25 0.94 2.76 13.05
C ILE A 25 -0.31 3.10 12.26
N THR A 26 -1.06 4.10 12.71
CA THR A 26 -2.32 4.50 12.07
C THR A 26 -2.39 5.99 11.75
N TYR A 27 -3.01 6.28 10.61
CA TYR A 27 -3.39 7.62 10.21
C TYR A 27 -4.88 7.63 9.86
N GLN A 28 -5.60 8.59 10.44
CA GLN A 28 -7.04 8.76 10.23
C GLN A 28 -7.28 9.89 9.24
N GLY A 29 -8.21 9.68 8.31
CA GLY A 29 -8.58 10.65 7.30
C GLY A 29 -9.92 10.30 6.66
N PHE A 30 -10.10 10.70 5.41
CA PHE A 30 -11.30 10.41 4.62
C PHE A 30 -10.93 9.76 3.29
N GLU A 31 -11.79 8.90 2.75
CA GLU A 31 -11.55 8.24 1.45
C GLU A 31 -11.47 9.26 0.30
N CYS A 32 -10.66 8.97 -0.71
CA CYS A 32 -10.61 9.78 -1.93
C CYS A 32 -11.90 9.66 -2.76
N LEU A 33 -12.37 10.78 -3.33
CA LEU A 33 -13.54 10.82 -4.21
C LEU A 33 -13.33 10.01 -5.49
N SER A 34 -12.13 10.10 -6.07
CA SER A 34 -11.73 9.32 -7.23
C SER A 34 -10.36 8.69 -7.01
N ALA A 35 -10.34 7.39 -6.76
CA ALA A 35 -9.08 6.65 -6.63
C ALA A 35 -8.35 6.50 -7.97
N THR A 36 -9.01 6.67 -9.12
CA THR A 36 -8.38 6.49 -10.43
C THR A 36 -7.73 7.76 -10.98
N ASN A 37 -8.24 8.93 -10.59
CA ASN A 37 -7.63 10.20 -10.95
C ASN A 37 -6.47 10.51 -9.99
N THR A 38 -5.24 10.41 -10.47
CA THR A 38 -4.04 10.60 -9.64
C THR A 38 -3.86 12.06 -9.22
N ASN A 39 -4.39 13.00 -10.01
CA ASN A 39 -4.24 14.43 -9.80
C ASN A 39 -5.34 15.03 -8.91
N ASP A 40 -6.27 14.21 -8.43
CA ASP A 40 -7.41 14.64 -7.64
C ASP A 40 -7.40 13.99 -6.25
N PRO A 41 -6.83 14.66 -5.23
CA PRO A 41 -6.87 14.20 -3.85
C PRO A 41 -8.11 14.73 -3.09
N THR A 42 -9.23 14.98 -3.77
CA THR A 42 -10.46 15.44 -3.11
C THR A 42 -10.98 14.37 -2.13
N PRO A 43 -11.12 14.68 -0.83
CA PRO A 43 -11.69 13.76 0.14
C PRO A 43 -13.21 13.68 0.00
N THR A 44 -13.75 12.51 0.30
CA THR A 44 -15.17 12.31 0.59
C THR A 44 -15.47 12.65 2.05
N ASN A 45 -16.71 12.41 2.49
CA ASN A 45 -17.09 12.46 3.90
C ASN A 45 -17.03 11.08 4.59
N ILE A 46 -16.47 10.06 3.92
CA ILE A 46 -16.39 8.69 4.45
C ILE A 46 -15.09 8.55 5.24
N PRO A 47 -15.13 8.32 6.57
CA PRO A 47 -13.93 8.14 7.37
C PRO A 47 -13.15 6.90 6.93
N ALA A 48 -11.83 7.02 6.89
CA ALA A 48 -10.92 5.93 6.58
C ALA A 48 -9.69 5.96 7.49
N VAL A 49 -9.06 4.79 7.65
CA VAL A 49 -7.85 4.63 8.47
C VAL A 49 -6.81 3.90 7.66
N SER A 50 -5.67 4.54 7.42
CA SER A 50 -4.47 3.88 6.92
C SER A 50 -3.78 3.20 8.10
N ARG A 51 -3.65 1.88 8.08
CA ARG A 51 -3.05 1.10 9.17
C ARG A 51 -1.96 0.19 8.64
N PHE A 52 -0.74 0.37 9.15
CA PHE A 52 0.33 -0.61 9.02
C PHE A 52 0.47 -1.38 10.32
N GLU A 53 0.27 -2.69 10.26
CA GLU A 53 0.39 -3.58 11.42
C GLU A 53 1.60 -4.50 11.26
N VAL A 54 2.41 -4.60 12.31
CA VAL A 54 3.62 -5.44 12.32
C VAL A 54 3.22 -6.90 12.40
N ILE A 55 3.59 -7.66 11.37
CA ILE A 55 3.42 -9.11 11.32
C ILE A 55 4.66 -9.80 11.91
N GLU A 56 5.84 -9.31 11.55
CA GLU A 56 7.11 -9.95 11.88
C GLU A 56 8.23 -8.90 11.97
N VAL A 57 9.09 -9.02 12.98
CA VAL A 57 10.32 -8.23 13.10
C VAL A 57 11.49 -9.13 12.71
N LEU A 58 12.29 -8.66 11.76
CA LEU A 58 13.47 -9.35 11.24
C LEU A 58 14.74 -8.65 11.72
N ASP A 59 15.89 -9.31 11.52
CA ASP A 59 17.18 -8.74 11.86
C ASP A 59 17.50 -7.48 11.06
N GLY A 60 18.34 -6.60 11.64
CA GLY A 60 18.82 -5.41 10.97
C GLY A 60 17.78 -4.29 10.82
N GLY A 61 16.69 -4.30 11.59
CA GLY A 61 15.67 -3.25 11.59
C GLY A 61 14.61 -3.40 10.49
N ILE A 62 14.60 -4.53 9.80
CA ILE A 62 13.57 -4.86 8.79
C ILE A 62 12.32 -5.37 9.50
N VAL A 63 11.15 -4.94 9.03
CA VAL A 63 9.85 -5.39 9.54
C VAL A 63 8.94 -5.80 8.40
N ARG A 64 8.19 -6.89 8.57
CA ARG A 64 7.07 -7.22 7.67
C ARG A 64 5.80 -6.64 8.24
N LEU A 65 5.06 -5.97 7.37
CA LEU A 65 3.89 -5.18 7.72
C LEU A 65 2.71 -5.66 6.87
N ILE A 66 1.50 -5.45 7.37
CA ILE A 66 0.29 -5.53 6.58
C ILE A 66 -0.36 -4.14 6.53
N LEU A 67 -0.58 -3.64 5.32
CA LEU A 67 -1.32 -2.42 5.08
C LEU A 67 -2.81 -2.75 4.96
N SER A 68 -3.64 -2.05 5.71
CA SER A 68 -5.10 -2.03 5.53
C SER A 68 -5.63 -0.60 5.43
N GLY A 69 -6.82 -0.47 4.82
CA GLY A 69 -7.54 0.79 4.65
C GLY A 69 -7.00 1.77 3.60
N GLY A 70 -5.71 1.71 3.23
CA GLY A 70 -5.14 2.46 2.10
C GLY A 70 -3.99 3.40 2.49
N LEU A 71 -3.52 4.22 1.55
CA LEU A 71 -2.45 5.20 1.77
C LEU A 71 -2.94 6.64 1.58
N PRO A 72 -2.37 7.62 2.30
CA PRO A 72 -2.65 9.02 2.04
C PRO A 72 -2.20 9.41 0.63
N ARG A 73 -3.09 10.10 -0.08
CA ARG A 73 -2.89 10.66 -1.41
C ARG A 73 -2.95 12.17 -1.32
N PHE A 74 -2.02 12.81 -1.99
CA PHE A 74 -1.90 14.26 -2.14
C PHE A 74 -1.10 14.54 -3.41
N VAL A 75 -1.20 15.77 -3.91
CA VAL A 75 -0.39 16.27 -5.02
C VAL A 75 0.51 17.38 -4.51
N ASN A 76 1.64 17.58 -5.18
CA ASN A 76 2.48 18.75 -4.91
C ASN A 76 1.65 20.02 -5.12
N ASP A 77 1.82 21.00 -4.22
CA ASP A 77 1.09 22.28 -4.21
C ASP A 77 -0.42 22.19 -3.95
N GLY A 78 -0.95 21.01 -3.60
CA GLY A 78 -2.33 20.84 -3.14
C GLY A 78 -2.54 21.24 -1.68
N GLN A 79 -3.79 21.27 -1.20
CA GLN A 79 -4.11 21.40 0.23
C GLN A 79 -4.87 20.19 0.78
N SER A 80 -5.35 19.32 -0.10
CA SER A 80 -6.20 18.20 0.25
C SER A 80 -5.39 16.92 0.39
N VAL A 81 -5.76 16.14 1.40
CA VAL A 81 -5.27 14.79 1.64
C VAL A 81 -6.48 13.89 1.77
N CYS A 82 -6.45 12.74 1.10
CA CYS A 82 -7.45 11.69 1.22
C CYS A 82 -6.76 10.33 1.31
N ILE A 83 -7.47 9.28 1.71
CA ILE A 83 -6.95 7.92 1.78
C ILE A 83 -7.41 7.18 0.53
N ASP A 84 -6.45 6.78 -0.29
CA ASP A 84 -6.69 5.94 -1.44
C ASP A 84 -6.48 4.48 -1.05
N ARG A 85 -7.51 3.68 -1.29
CA ARG A 85 -7.50 2.25 -1.04
C ARG A 85 -7.39 1.42 -2.32
N ASP A 86 -7.89 1.91 -3.45
CA ASP A 86 -7.97 1.12 -4.67
C ASP A 86 -6.61 0.95 -5.33
N THR A 87 -5.81 2.02 -5.42
CA THR A 87 -4.47 1.91 -6.02
C THR A 87 -3.41 1.57 -4.99
N ALA A 88 -3.65 1.86 -3.71
CA ALA A 88 -2.72 1.53 -2.64
C ALA A 88 -2.71 0.05 -2.23
N ILE A 89 -3.88 -0.60 -2.17
CA ILE A 89 -4.00 -2.02 -1.84
C ILE A 89 -4.11 -2.87 -3.12
N GLY A 90 -4.92 -2.42 -4.08
CA GLY A 90 -5.07 -3.10 -5.36
C GLY A 90 -6.04 -4.28 -5.35
N PHE A 91 -5.89 -5.12 -6.37
CA PHE A 91 -6.77 -6.24 -6.69
C PHE A 91 -5.97 -7.53 -6.85
N ALA A 92 -6.59 -8.65 -6.52
CA ALA A 92 -6.06 -9.98 -6.81
C ALA A 92 -6.81 -10.61 -7.99
N GLY A 93 -6.06 -11.19 -8.92
CA GLY A 93 -6.55 -11.94 -10.07
C GLY A 93 -6.16 -13.41 -10.03
N ILE A 94 -6.23 -14.05 -8.85
CA ILE A 94 -5.83 -15.45 -8.67
C ILE A 94 -6.99 -16.36 -9.10
N PRO A 95 -6.85 -17.18 -10.16
CA PRO A 95 -7.95 -17.98 -10.73
C PRO A 95 -8.67 -18.89 -9.72
N GLU A 96 -7.96 -19.36 -8.70
CA GLU A 96 -8.42 -20.31 -7.68
C GLU A 96 -9.23 -19.64 -6.53
N ALA A 97 -9.01 -18.34 -6.30
CA ALA A 97 -9.71 -17.56 -5.28
C ALA A 97 -10.99 -16.88 -5.83
N VAL A 98 -11.20 -16.95 -7.14
CA VAL A 98 -12.35 -16.32 -7.80
C VAL A 98 -13.57 -17.23 -7.68
N GLY A 99 -14.56 -16.84 -6.90
CA GLY A 99 -15.89 -17.46 -6.97
C GLY A 99 -16.44 -17.34 -8.38
N SER A 100 -16.67 -18.48 -9.05
CA SER A 100 -17.43 -18.77 -10.29
C SER A 100 -17.45 -17.79 -11.50
N GLY A 101 -16.78 -16.65 -11.47
CA GLY A 101 -16.92 -15.56 -12.45
C GLY A 101 -15.62 -15.07 -13.10
N GLY A 102 -14.44 -15.51 -12.64
CA GLY A 102 -13.15 -15.20 -13.28
C GLY A 102 -12.71 -13.72 -13.28
N LEU A 103 -13.37 -12.85 -12.51
CA LEU A 103 -13.02 -11.43 -12.40
C LEU A 103 -12.11 -11.16 -11.19
N PRO A 104 -11.10 -10.28 -11.31
CA PRO A 104 -10.31 -9.83 -10.17
C PRO A 104 -11.19 -9.17 -9.10
N PHE A 105 -10.82 -9.36 -7.83
CA PHE A 105 -11.50 -8.75 -6.69
C PHE A 105 -10.57 -7.84 -5.92
N ARG A 106 -11.13 -6.80 -5.30
CA ARG A 106 -10.38 -5.83 -4.49
C ARG A 106 -9.88 -6.51 -3.21
N LEU A 107 -8.63 -6.22 -2.85
CA LEU A 107 -8.04 -6.71 -1.62
C LEU A 107 -8.48 -5.86 -0.40
N GLU A 108 -8.63 -6.52 0.75
CA GLU A 108 -8.87 -5.83 2.03
C GLU A 108 -7.57 -5.30 2.64
N SER A 109 -6.46 -5.96 2.35
CA SER A 109 -5.13 -5.63 2.84
C SER A 109 -4.04 -6.16 1.91
N ILE A 110 -2.81 -5.65 2.07
CA ILE A 110 -1.65 -6.08 1.30
C ILE A 110 -0.39 -6.11 2.16
N GLU A 111 0.52 -7.05 1.89
CA GLU A 111 1.82 -7.08 2.58
C GLU A 111 2.70 -5.89 2.17
N ALA A 112 3.47 -5.41 3.14
CA ALA A 112 4.43 -4.33 3.00
C ALA A 112 5.73 -4.69 3.74
N THR A 113 6.83 -4.08 3.32
CA THR A 113 8.14 -4.25 3.99
C THR A 113 8.60 -2.91 4.51
N GLY A 114 8.93 -2.85 5.79
CA GLY A 114 9.49 -1.68 6.45
C GLY A 114 10.97 -1.85 6.81
N TYR A 115 11.67 -0.74 6.94
CA TYR A 115 13.01 -0.65 7.52
C TYR A 115 13.05 0.53 8.49
N PHE A 116 13.48 0.28 9.72
CA PHE A 116 13.58 1.29 10.77
C PHE A 116 14.99 1.29 11.37
N ASN A 117 15.65 2.44 11.35
CA ASN A 117 17.01 2.61 11.89
C ASN A 117 17.05 3.34 13.25
N GLY A 118 15.89 3.65 13.84
CA GLY A 118 15.77 4.43 15.08
C GLY A 118 15.42 5.91 14.87
N GLN A 119 15.59 6.43 13.65
CA GLN A 119 15.29 7.82 13.28
C GLN A 119 14.30 7.89 12.12
N ASP A 120 14.56 7.12 11.05
CA ASP A 120 13.75 7.09 9.85
C ASP A 120 13.08 5.72 9.71
N LEU A 121 11.80 5.74 9.33
CA LEU A 121 11.06 4.55 8.94
C LEU A 121 10.77 4.64 7.44
N LEU A 122 11.21 3.63 6.69
CA LEU A 122 10.89 3.47 5.28
C LEU A 122 9.90 2.31 5.14
N ILE A 123 8.82 2.49 4.39
CA ILE A 123 7.86 1.41 4.08
C ILE A 123 7.67 1.31 2.58
N SER A 124 7.87 0.13 2.02
CA SER A 124 7.57 -0.20 0.63
C SER A 124 6.28 -1.01 0.54
N VAL A 125 5.36 -0.55 -0.30
CA VAL A 125 4.08 -1.20 -0.62
C VAL A 125 3.96 -1.34 -2.14
N ASN A 126 3.69 -2.54 -2.62
CA ASN A 126 3.51 -2.81 -4.05
C ASN A 126 2.13 -3.41 -4.28
N SER A 127 1.37 -2.85 -5.22
CA SER A 127 0.00 -3.23 -5.51
C SER A 127 -0.24 -3.31 -7.02
N ILE A 128 -1.33 -3.95 -7.40
CA ILE A 128 -1.78 -4.02 -8.79
C ILE A 128 -3.20 -3.46 -8.84
N TYR A 129 -3.38 -2.37 -9.57
CA TYR A 129 -4.69 -1.80 -9.86
C TYR A 129 -5.24 -2.34 -11.17
N THR A 130 -6.55 -2.62 -11.22
CA THR A 130 -7.26 -2.93 -12.47
C THR A 130 -8.59 -2.18 -12.52
N ASP A 131 -8.92 -1.62 -13.68
CA ASP A 131 -10.18 -0.90 -13.88
C ASP A 131 -11.37 -1.82 -14.20
N LEU A 132 -11.13 -3.14 -14.29
CA LEU A 132 -12.11 -4.18 -14.62
C LEU A 132 -12.95 -3.87 -15.88
N SER A 133 -12.45 -3.01 -16.77
CA SER A 133 -13.23 -2.44 -17.87
C SER A 133 -13.20 -3.29 -19.16
N ALA A 134 -12.62 -4.49 -19.11
CA ALA A 134 -12.56 -5.39 -20.25
C ALA A 134 -13.95 -5.58 -20.86
N SER A 135 -14.09 -5.17 -22.13
CA SER A 135 -15.33 -5.28 -22.87
C SER A 135 -15.06 -5.80 -24.27
N ARG A 136 -15.95 -6.70 -24.73
CA ARG A 136 -15.90 -7.26 -26.08
C ARG A 136 -16.77 -6.39 -26.99
N GLY A 137 -16.14 -5.67 -27.92
CA GLY A 137 -16.86 -4.94 -28.96
C GLY A 137 -17.48 -5.90 -29.99
N THR A 138 -18.53 -5.44 -30.67
CA THR A 138 -19.29 -6.20 -31.69
C THR A 138 -18.48 -6.52 -32.95
N PHE A 139 -17.29 -5.93 -33.12
CA PHE A 139 -16.35 -6.19 -34.21
C PHE A 139 -14.94 -6.39 -33.68
N SER A 140 -14.13 -7.14 -34.44
CA SER A 140 -12.88 -7.86 -34.16
C SER A 140 -11.79 -7.32 -33.19
N SER A 141 -11.96 -6.14 -32.59
CA SER A 141 -11.12 -5.56 -31.55
C SER A 141 -11.72 -5.80 -30.16
N PHE A 142 -10.93 -6.34 -29.23
CA PHE A 142 -11.26 -6.33 -27.80
C PHE A 142 -10.44 -5.25 -27.09
N ARG A 143 -11.04 -4.57 -26.11
CA ARG A 143 -10.30 -3.74 -25.15
C ARG A 143 -10.10 -4.56 -23.88
N THR A 144 -8.85 -4.68 -23.45
CA THR A 144 -8.53 -5.34 -22.18
C THR A 144 -8.65 -4.35 -21.03
N SER A 145 -8.87 -4.86 -19.81
CA SER A 145 -8.75 -4.06 -18.59
C SER A 145 -7.37 -3.41 -18.54
N ARG A 146 -7.30 -2.20 -17.99
CA ARG A 146 -6.05 -1.54 -17.64
C ARG A 146 -5.50 -2.21 -16.39
N ILE A 147 -4.39 -2.92 -16.49
CA ILE A 147 -3.64 -3.41 -15.32
C ILE A 147 -2.46 -2.45 -15.09
N GLN A 148 -2.34 -2.00 -13.85
CA GLN A 148 -1.39 -0.96 -13.47
C GLN A 148 -0.63 -1.38 -12.21
N PRO A 149 0.63 -1.82 -12.30
CA PRO A 149 1.46 -1.98 -11.12
C PRO A 149 1.76 -0.61 -10.51
N VAL A 150 1.65 -0.53 -9.19
CA VAL A 150 1.91 0.67 -8.40
C VAL A 150 2.87 0.30 -7.27
N SER A 151 3.92 1.09 -7.10
CA SER A 151 4.90 0.94 -6.03
C SER A 151 4.98 2.25 -5.26
N ASN A 152 4.79 2.17 -3.95
CA ASN A 152 4.84 3.30 -3.03
C ASN A 152 5.96 3.06 -2.01
N ILE A 153 6.91 3.99 -1.94
CA ILE A 153 7.89 4.05 -0.85
C ILE A 153 7.56 5.26 0.00
N LEU A 154 7.14 5.01 1.23
CA LEU A 154 6.85 6.03 2.23
C LEU A 154 8.08 6.22 3.11
N ILE A 155 8.46 7.47 3.35
CA ILE A 155 9.58 7.84 4.21
C ILE A 155 9.01 8.67 5.35
N PHE A 156 9.29 8.24 6.57
CA PHE A 156 8.81 8.86 7.79
C PHE A 156 9.95 9.26 8.71
N ASP A 157 9.78 10.39 9.38
CA ASP A 157 10.59 10.81 10.51
C ASP A 157 9.96 10.32 11.82
N TYR A 158 10.75 9.65 12.66
CA TYR A 158 10.30 9.22 13.99
C TYR A 158 10.44 10.35 15.01
N LEU A 159 9.32 10.68 15.65
CA LEU A 159 9.26 11.65 16.74
C LEU A 159 9.21 10.92 18.09
N ALA A 160 10.37 10.74 18.71
CA ALA A 160 10.49 10.07 20.01
C ALA A 160 9.65 10.71 21.13
N LYS A 161 9.44 12.03 21.10
CA LYS A 161 8.66 12.75 22.13
C LYS A 161 7.19 12.35 22.17
N THR A 162 6.62 12.07 21.01
CA THR A 162 5.19 11.75 20.83
C THR A 162 4.95 10.30 20.41
N ASN A 163 6.04 9.54 20.24
CA ASN A 163 6.03 8.17 19.76
C ASN A 163 5.19 8.01 18.48
N SER A 164 5.49 8.86 17.49
CA SER A 164 4.73 8.97 16.24
C SER A 164 5.66 9.07 15.05
N PHE A 165 5.17 8.72 13.88
CA PHE A 165 5.89 8.81 12.61
C PHE A 165 5.25 9.91 11.77
N VAL A 166 6.05 10.89 11.35
CA VAL A 166 5.58 11.95 10.46
C VAL A 166 6.00 11.59 9.05
N LEU A 167 5.04 11.52 8.13
CA LEU A 167 5.33 11.27 6.73
C LEU A 167 6.06 12.48 6.15
N ASP A 168 7.30 12.29 5.70
CA ASP A 168 8.13 13.31 5.05
C ASP A 168 7.90 13.32 3.53
N LYS A 169 7.93 12.13 2.89
CA LYS A 169 7.65 12.01 1.45
C LYS A 169 7.13 10.64 1.05
N ILE A 170 6.44 10.60 -0.09
CA ILE A 170 6.09 9.37 -0.81
C ILE A 170 6.78 9.39 -2.17
N ILE A 171 7.55 8.34 -2.46
CA ILE A 171 8.05 8.06 -3.80
C ILE A 171 7.05 7.12 -4.47
N HIS A 172 6.41 7.62 -5.52
CA HIS A 172 5.33 6.95 -6.21
C HIS A 172 5.75 6.55 -7.62
N ASN A 173 5.70 5.25 -7.89
CA ASN A 173 6.05 4.65 -9.16
C ASN A 173 4.85 3.91 -9.73
N LYS A 174 4.57 4.15 -11.01
CA LYS A 174 3.50 3.48 -11.74
C LYS A 174 4.08 2.82 -12.97
N GLY A 175 3.50 1.71 -13.37
CA GLY A 175 3.71 1.10 -14.69
C GLY A 175 2.36 0.90 -15.35
N PHE A 176 2.33 0.60 -16.64
CA PHE A 176 1.11 0.21 -17.33
C PHE A 176 1.37 -1.07 -18.12
N THR A 177 0.39 -1.96 -18.15
CA THR A 177 0.41 -3.11 -19.05
C THR A 177 -0.53 -2.83 -20.22
N GLN A 178 0.01 -2.71 -21.42
CA GLN A 178 -0.82 -2.58 -22.62
C GLN A 178 -0.93 -3.93 -23.30
N THR A 179 -2.16 -4.40 -23.44
CA THR A 179 -2.48 -5.59 -24.23
C THR A 179 -3.18 -5.16 -25.50
N SER A 180 -2.65 -5.57 -26.64
CA SER A 180 -3.27 -5.34 -27.95
C SER A 180 -3.31 -6.64 -28.74
N GLY A 181 -4.39 -6.86 -29.48
CA GLY A 181 -4.60 -8.07 -30.26
C GLY A 181 -5.79 -7.93 -31.21
N SER A 182 -5.83 -8.79 -32.23
CA SER A 182 -6.90 -8.87 -33.22
C SER A 182 -7.53 -10.26 -33.20
N THR A 183 -8.86 -10.33 -33.26
CA THR A 183 -9.55 -11.62 -33.46
C THR A 183 -9.34 -12.06 -34.91
N GLY A 184 -8.42 -13.01 -35.10
CA GLY A 184 -7.97 -13.48 -36.41
C GLY A 184 -6.45 -13.52 -36.59
N SER A 185 -5.67 -13.04 -35.61
CA SER A 185 -4.22 -13.15 -35.64
C SER A 185 -3.75 -14.57 -35.25
N LEU A 186 -2.78 -15.11 -36.00
CA LEU A 186 -2.03 -16.31 -35.63
C LEU A 186 -1.01 -16.03 -34.51
N THR A 187 -0.70 -14.76 -34.24
CA THR A 187 0.19 -14.39 -33.12
C THR A 187 -0.59 -14.26 -31.82
N PRO A 188 -0.05 -14.78 -30.69
CA PRO A 188 -0.62 -14.55 -29.38
C PRO A 188 -0.65 -13.04 -29.09
N PHE A 189 -1.61 -12.59 -28.29
CA PHE A 189 -1.67 -11.20 -27.85
C PHE A 189 -0.35 -10.81 -27.16
N MET A 190 0.15 -9.61 -27.44
CA MET A 190 1.34 -9.09 -26.77
C MET A 190 0.90 -8.22 -25.60
N GLU A 191 1.42 -8.55 -24.43
CA GLU A 191 1.32 -7.73 -23.23
C GLU A 191 2.68 -7.08 -22.99
N THR A 192 2.72 -5.76 -22.98
CA THR A 192 3.95 -5.00 -22.71
C THR A 192 3.81 -4.27 -21.38
N ILE A 193 4.74 -4.53 -20.45
CA ILE A 193 4.85 -3.81 -19.19
C ILE A 193 5.81 -2.64 -19.41
N ILE A 194 5.30 -1.42 -19.34
CA ILE A 194 6.11 -0.20 -19.49
C ILE A 194 6.02 0.59 -18.20
N PRO A 195 7.14 0.96 -17.56
CA PRO A 195 7.11 1.91 -16.46
C PRO A 195 6.55 3.25 -16.97
N SER A 196 5.55 3.78 -16.29
CA SER A 196 4.80 4.99 -16.70
C SER A 196 4.78 5.96 -15.54
N PHE A 197 5.54 7.05 -15.67
CA PHE A 197 5.67 8.06 -14.62
C PHE A 197 4.85 9.34 -14.92
N GLY A 198 3.63 9.18 -15.47
CA GLY A 198 2.69 10.29 -15.70
C GLY A 198 1.65 10.01 -16.79
N GLU A 199 0.69 10.93 -16.97
CA GLU A 199 -0.38 10.83 -17.99
C GLU A 199 0.14 10.94 -19.44
N SER A 200 1.35 11.47 -19.64
CA SER A 200 1.91 11.77 -20.97
C SER A 200 3.03 10.82 -21.41
N GLY A 201 3.41 9.80 -20.63
CA GLY A 201 4.41 8.80 -21.04
C GLY A 201 5.84 9.31 -21.27
N ILE A 202 6.16 10.56 -20.88
CA ILE A 202 7.43 11.23 -21.23
C ILE A 202 8.42 11.35 -20.06
N PHE A 203 8.00 11.16 -18.81
CA PHE A 203 8.93 11.24 -17.68
C PHE A 203 9.44 9.86 -17.30
N ALA A 204 10.76 9.71 -17.25
CA ALA A 204 11.47 8.47 -16.88
C ALA A 204 11.89 8.45 -15.40
N VAL A 205 11.24 9.24 -14.55
CA VAL A 205 11.70 9.52 -13.18
C VAL A 205 10.56 9.29 -12.19
N PRO A 206 10.81 8.61 -11.05
CA PRO A 206 9.84 8.48 -9.95
C PRO A 206 9.19 9.79 -9.54
N LEU A 207 7.89 9.76 -9.26
CA LEU A 207 7.18 10.93 -8.75
C LEU A 207 7.43 11.04 -7.24
N ILE A 208 8.14 12.08 -6.82
CA ILE A 208 8.35 12.38 -5.40
C ILE A 208 7.28 13.37 -4.96
N LEU A 209 6.46 12.95 -4.00
CA LEU A 209 5.37 13.72 -3.43
C LEU A 209 5.71 14.12 -2.00
N THR A 210 5.59 15.41 -1.70
CA THR A 210 5.75 15.95 -0.34
C THR A 210 4.39 16.35 0.21
N PRO A 211 4.01 15.91 1.43
CA PRO A 211 2.73 16.25 2.01
C PRO A 211 2.55 17.77 2.14
N PRO A 212 1.37 18.32 1.78
CA PRO A 212 1.10 19.75 1.93
C PRO A 212 0.87 20.17 3.39
N SER A 213 0.59 19.21 4.26
CA SER A 213 0.46 19.38 5.70
C SER A 213 1.00 18.14 6.42
N SER A 214 1.28 18.27 7.71
CA SER A 214 1.86 17.18 8.50
C SER A 214 0.88 16.01 8.61
N ILE A 215 1.27 14.86 8.03
CA ILE A 215 0.55 13.59 8.12
C ILE A 215 1.24 12.76 9.20
N VAL A 216 0.60 12.66 10.36
CA VAL A 216 1.17 12.01 11.55
C VAL A 216 0.51 10.66 11.78
N TYR A 217 1.31 9.61 11.68
CA TYR A 217 0.94 8.26 12.06
C TYR A 217 1.22 8.05 13.55
N ARG A 218 0.21 7.63 14.29
CA ARG A 218 0.33 7.36 15.73
C ARG A 218 0.61 5.88 15.95
N LEU A 219 1.45 5.59 16.95
CA LEU A 219 1.65 4.23 17.40
C LEU A 219 0.42 3.74 18.18
N ASP A 220 -0.17 2.66 17.70
CA ASP A 220 -1.23 1.92 18.38
C ASP A 220 -0.66 0.63 18.95
N ASN A 221 -1.07 0.32 20.19
CA ASN A 221 -0.82 -0.94 20.88
C ASN A 221 -2.06 -1.83 20.81
#